data_AF-A0A7W5CJ30-F1
#
_entry.id   AF-A0A7W5CJ30-F1
#
_cell.length_a   1.000
_cell.length_b   1.000
_cell.length_c   1.000
_cell.angle_alpha   90.00
_cell.angle_beta   90.00
_cell.angle_gamma   90.00
#
_symmetry.space_group_name_H-M   'P 1'
#
loop_
_entity.id
_entity.type
_entity.pdbx_description
1 polymer ?
#
loop_
_entity_poly.entity_id
_entity_poly.type
_entity_poly.pdbx_seq_one_letter_code
_entity_poly.pdbx_strand_id
1 'polypeptide(L)'
;MSDRACAWCRGPIPATARRDSVCCSVRCRQARHRFNSGVGVAGARGDDVLRLAYADPPYPGLSRRYYGGHPDFAGEVDHRRLVEQLDGFDGWALSTSARALQEVLALCPPGARVAAWVRGERPTRSAGPLNAWEPVIYWGGRRDASRSIMAGEKVSRRPGERVAEDPHDVSRGAGETRPVVTDVERDASRGAAADASGLAAADASRVDGRRIDVLTYRPGARTTEPGRVVGAKPAAFCRWMFDFLGAEPQDEFTDIFAGSGGVARAWEVFAGRAA
;
A
#
# COMPACT_ATOMS: atom_id res chain seq x y z
N MET A 1 20.64 -6.11 34.58
CA MET A 1 20.22 -6.05 33.16
C MET A 1 19.66 -4.64 32.92
N SER A 2 19.89 -4.02 31.76
CA SER A 2 19.32 -2.69 31.49
C SER A 2 17.86 -2.85 31.10
N ASP A 3 16.93 -2.14 31.75
CA ASP A 3 15.50 -2.07 31.38
C ASP A 3 15.25 -1.38 30.02
N ARG A 4 16.30 -0.93 29.35
CA ARG A 4 16.20 -0.25 28.05
C ARG A 4 16.03 -1.28 26.94
N ALA A 5 14.87 -1.22 26.27
CA ALA A 5 14.58 -2.02 25.08
C ALA A 5 14.98 -1.30 23.80
N CYS A 6 15.52 -2.03 22.83
CA CYS A 6 15.88 -1.50 21.52
C CYS A 6 14.65 -1.07 20.74
N ALA A 7 14.66 0.16 20.20
CA ALA A 7 13.57 0.71 19.39
C ALA A 7 13.30 -0.09 18.09
N TRP A 8 14.29 -0.83 17.60
CA TRP A 8 14.13 -1.70 16.42
C TRP A 8 13.75 -3.13 16.79
N CYS A 9 14.60 -3.81 17.58
CA CYS A 9 14.43 -5.24 17.84
C CYS A 9 13.70 -5.63 19.10
N ARG A 10 13.34 -4.65 19.95
CA ARG A 10 12.74 -4.87 21.28
C ARG A 10 13.60 -5.69 22.24
N GLY A 11 14.75 -6.22 21.81
CA GLY A 11 15.74 -6.85 22.68
C GLY A 11 16.48 -5.85 23.58
N PRO A 12 17.19 -6.35 24.62
CA PRO A 12 17.84 -5.50 25.60
C PRO A 12 18.99 -4.68 24.98
N ILE A 13 19.13 -3.44 25.40
CA ILE A 13 20.29 -2.61 25.06
C ILE A 13 21.43 -2.96 26.03
N PRO A 14 22.65 -3.29 25.52
CA PRO A 14 23.78 -3.61 26.38
C PRO A 14 24.08 -2.52 27.40
N ALA A 15 24.44 -2.90 28.62
CA ALA A 15 24.79 -1.93 29.68
C ALA A 15 26.00 -1.06 29.29
N THR A 16 26.89 -1.58 28.44
CA THR A 16 28.05 -0.88 27.88
C THR A 16 27.70 0.16 26.81
N ALA A 17 26.47 0.14 26.28
CA ALA A 17 26.03 1.13 25.30
C ALA A 17 25.78 2.48 25.95
N ARG A 18 26.09 3.57 25.23
CA ARG A 18 25.88 4.95 25.70
C ARG A 18 24.48 5.15 26.27
N ARG A 19 24.34 6.03 27.26
CA ARG A 19 23.07 6.25 27.99
C ARG A 19 21.91 6.65 27.05
N ASP A 20 22.20 7.39 26.00
CA ASP A 20 21.28 7.86 24.95
C ASP A 20 21.03 6.83 23.83
N SER A 21 21.63 5.64 23.89
CA SER A 21 21.47 4.63 22.84
C SER A 21 20.04 4.12 22.80
N VAL A 22 19.35 4.36 21.68
CA VAL A 22 18.00 3.83 21.40
C VAL A 22 18.01 2.46 20.71
N CYS A 23 19.18 1.99 20.25
CA CYS A 23 19.34 0.72 19.56
C CYS A 23 20.45 -0.12 20.19
N CYS A 24 20.25 -1.45 20.24
CA CYS A 24 21.22 -2.38 20.84
C CYS A 24 22.50 -2.58 19.99
N SER A 25 22.47 -2.22 18.70
CA SER A 25 23.58 -2.41 17.78
C SER A 25 23.55 -1.44 16.60
N VAL A 26 24.68 -1.31 15.90
CA VAL A 26 24.81 -0.57 14.63
C VAL A 26 23.82 -1.11 13.59
N ARG A 27 23.70 -2.44 13.48
CA ARG A 27 22.78 -3.13 12.56
C ARG A 27 21.33 -2.71 12.82
N CYS A 28 20.89 -2.70 14.07
CA CYS A 28 19.54 -2.26 14.44
C CYS A 28 19.31 -0.78 14.14
N ARG A 29 20.29 0.09 14.41
CA ARG A 29 20.22 1.51 14.08
C ARG A 29 20.09 1.74 12.58
N GLN A 30 20.91 1.07 11.76
CA GLN A 30 20.85 1.19 10.30
C GLN A 30 19.53 0.66 9.73
N ALA A 31 19.03 -0.47 10.25
CA ALA A 31 17.75 -1.03 9.85
C ALA A 31 16.58 -0.07 10.17
N ARG A 32 16.56 0.48 11.40
CA ARG A 32 15.58 1.50 11.81
C ARG A 32 15.65 2.73 10.93
N HIS A 33 16.85 3.26 10.68
CA HIS A 33 17.02 4.43 9.84
C HIS A 33 16.47 4.20 8.42
N ARG A 34 16.87 3.11 7.76
CA ARG A 34 16.36 2.77 6.42
C ARG A 34 14.85 2.60 6.37
N PHE A 35 14.28 1.95 7.38
CA PHE A 35 12.83 1.78 7.48
C PHE A 35 12.15 3.13 7.66
N ASN A 36 12.59 3.94 8.62
CA ASN A 36 11.99 5.24 8.90
C ASN A 36 12.10 6.19 7.70
N SER A 37 13.25 6.22 7.03
CA SER A 37 13.45 7.01 5.81
C SER A 37 12.55 6.53 4.66
N GLY A 38 12.32 5.21 4.54
CA GLY A 38 11.43 4.66 3.53
C GLY A 38 9.95 4.92 3.77
N VAL A 39 9.55 5.16 5.02
CA VAL A 39 8.18 5.60 5.35
C VAL A 39 8.06 7.12 5.24
N GLY A 40 8.99 7.85 5.86
CA GLY A 40 8.94 9.30 6.02
C GLY A 40 7.86 9.76 7.01
N VAL A 41 7.94 11.01 7.45
CA VAL A 41 6.92 11.66 8.29
C VAL A 41 6.02 12.49 7.39
N ALA A 42 4.70 12.41 7.58
CA ALA A 42 3.74 13.23 6.86
C ALA A 42 3.53 14.58 7.56
N GLY A 43 3.26 15.63 6.78
CA GLY A 43 2.77 16.90 7.31
C GLY A 43 1.25 16.86 7.47
N ALA A 44 0.74 17.40 8.57
CA ALA A 44 -0.70 17.59 8.76
C ALA A 44 -1.24 18.63 7.76
N ARG A 45 -2.44 18.38 7.20
CA ARG A 45 -3.03 19.25 6.17
C ARG A 45 -4.48 19.66 6.43
N GLY A 46 -5.19 19.04 7.38
CA GLY A 46 -6.53 19.45 7.78
C GLY A 46 -6.93 19.05 9.20
N ASP A 47 -8.14 19.45 9.59
CA ASP A 47 -8.67 19.22 10.95
C ASP A 47 -9.57 17.98 11.05
N ASP A 48 -10.01 17.43 9.90
CA ASP A 48 -10.85 16.23 9.86
C ASP A 48 -10.03 14.97 10.18
N VAL A 49 -10.48 14.20 11.18
CA VAL A 49 -9.91 12.91 11.58
C VAL A 49 -10.72 11.77 10.94
N LEU A 50 -10.04 10.92 10.16
CA LEU A 50 -10.62 9.72 9.56
C LEU A 50 -10.22 8.47 10.34
N ARG A 51 -11.10 7.47 10.32
CA ARG A 51 -10.83 6.10 10.77
C ARG A 51 -10.47 5.27 9.54
N LEU A 52 -9.18 4.97 9.40
CA LEU A 52 -8.65 4.21 8.27
C LEU A 52 -8.25 2.79 8.71
N ALA A 53 -8.31 1.84 7.77
CA ALA A 53 -7.89 0.46 8.02
C ALA A 53 -7.06 -0.15 6.90
N TYR A 54 -6.27 -1.16 7.28
CA TYR A 54 -5.62 -2.06 6.35
C TYR A 54 -5.77 -3.52 6.79
N ALA A 55 -5.94 -4.41 5.81
CA ALA A 55 -5.98 -5.84 6.01
C ALA A 55 -5.07 -6.58 5.01
N ASP A 56 -4.31 -7.55 5.53
CA ASP A 56 -3.51 -8.51 4.74
C ASP A 56 -3.78 -9.92 5.26
N PRO A 57 -5.00 -10.43 5.07
CA PRO A 57 -5.37 -11.74 5.56
C PRO A 57 -4.55 -12.82 4.83
N PRO A 58 -4.43 -14.03 5.41
CA PRO A 58 -4.19 -15.22 4.62
C PRO A 58 -5.14 -15.27 3.42
N TYR A 59 -4.59 -15.22 2.20
CA TYR A 59 -5.42 -15.13 0.99
C TYR A 59 -6.26 -16.39 0.78
N PRO A 60 -7.44 -16.29 0.12
CA PRO A 60 -8.35 -17.41 -0.05
C PRO A 60 -7.65 -18.66 -0.59
N GLY A 61 -7.83 -19.78 0.13
CA GLY A 61 -7.26 -21.09 -0.19
C GLY A 61 -5.77 -21.24 0.16
N LEU A 62 -5.14 -20.24 0.76
CA LEU A 62 -3.72 -20.27 1.13
C LEU A 62 -3.49 -20.39 2.64
N SER A 63 -4.52 -20.21 3.49
CA SER A 63 -4.37 -20.17 4.95
C SER A 63 -3.73 -21.42 5.52
N ARG A 64 -4.28 -22.61 5.21
CA ARG A 64 -3.73 -23.89 5.68
C ARG A 64 -2.31 -24.15 5.15
N ARG A 65 -2.03 -23.74 3.90
CA ARG A 65 -0.73 -23.99 3.26
C ARG A 65 0.41 -23.25 3.95
N TYR A 66 0.20 -21.99 4.32
CA TYR A 66 1.25 -21.16 4.92
C TYR A 66 1.22 -21.14 6.44
N TYR A 67 0.03 -21.28 7.03
CA TYR A 67 -0.18 -21.10 8.46
C TYR A 67 -0.69 -22.35 9.17
N GLY A 68 -0.95 -23.47 8.48
CA GLY A 68 -1.52 -24.66 9.10
C GLY A 68 -0.67 -25.32 10.20
N GLY A 69 0.61 -24.99 10.29
CA GLY A 69 1.50 -25.39 11.39
C GLY A 69 1.73 -24.31 12.46
N HIS A 70 1.09 -23.15 12.34
CA HIS A 70 1.22 -22.04 13.29
C HIS A 70 0.28 -22.29 14.50
N PRO A 71 0.72 -22.04 15.75
CA PRO A 71 -0.13 -22.21 16.94
C PRO A 71 -1.43 -21.42 16.88
N ASP A 72 -1.39 -20.23 16.26
CA ASP A 72 -2.55 -19.33 16.15
C ASP A 72 -3.40 -19.59 14.89
N PHE A 73 -3.25 -20.75 14.23
CA PHE A 73 -4.06 -21.08 13.05
C PHE A 73 -5.53 -21.30 13.43
N ALA A 74 -6.37 -20.33 13.07
CA ALA A 74 -7.81 -20.36 13.36
C ALA A 74 -8.68 -20.84 12.18
N GLY A 75 -8.08 -21.41 11.13
CA GLY A 75 -8.78 -21.84 9.92
C GLY A 75 -8.71 -20.84 8.76
N GLU A 76 -9.63 -20.98 7.81
CA GLU A 76 -9.75 -20.09 6.66
C GLU A 76 -10.42 -18.77 7.07
N VAL A 77 -9.92 -17.65 6.57
CA VAL A 77 -10.53 -16.33 6.83
C VAL A 77 -11.84 -16.19 6.06
N ASP A 78 -12.91 -15.83 6.76
CA ASP A 78 -14.17 -15.41 6.13
C ASP A 78 -14.02 -14.00 5.55
N HIS A 79 -13.74 -13.94 4.24
CA HIS A 79 -13.50 -12.68 3.54
C HIS A 79 -14.75 -11.82 3.40
N ARG A 80 -15.96 -12.41 3.45
CA ARG A 80 -17.21 -11.64 3.42
C ARG A 80 -17.35 -10.85 4.73
N ARG A 81 -17.19 -11.54 5.87
CA ARG A 81 -17.20 -10.88 7.18
C ARG A 81 -16.09 -9.85 7.35
N LEU A 82 -14.91 -10.13 6.79
CA LEU A 82 -13.82 -9.15 6.79
C LEU A 82 -14.19 -7.88 6.03
N VAL A 83 -14.79 -7.99 4.85
CA VAL A 83 -15.25 -6.82 4.08
C VAL A 83 -16.37 -6.08 4.80
N GLU A 84 -17.32 -6.78 5.43
CA GLU A 84 -18.37 -6.18 6.27
C GLU A 84 -17.77 -5.41 7.46
N GLN A 85 -16.71 -5.93 8.08
CA GLN A 85 -15.98 -5.22 9.14
C GLN A 85 -15.28 -3.96 8.61
N LEU A 86 -14.70 -4.04 7.41
CA LEU A 86 -14.00 -2.92 6.78
C LEU A 86 -14.95 -1.77 6.41
N ASP A 87 -16.22 -2.05 6.15
CA ASP A 87 -17.25 -1.04 5.84
C ASP A 87 -17.50 -0.05 7.00
N GLY A 88 -17.09 -0.39 8.22
CA GLY A 88 -17.16 0.50 9.39
C GLY A 88 -16.07 1.59 9.47
N PHE A 89 -15.21 1.68 8.46
CA PHE A 89 -14.11 2.65 8.36
C PHE A 89 -14.39 3.69 7.26
N ASP A 90 -13.87 4.91 7.42
CA ASP A 90 -14.00 5.98 6.43
C ASP A 90 -13.19 5.71 5.15
N GLY A 91 -12.19 4.82 5.25
CA GLY A 91 -11.43 4.32 4.14
C GLY A 91 -10.58 3.12 4.51
N TRP A 92 -10.36 2.21 3.56
CA TRP A 92 -9.58 1.02 3.83
C TRP A 92 -8.85 0.47 2.61
N ALA A 93 -7.83 -0.35 2.87
CA ALA A 93 -7.12 -1.13 1.88
C ALA A 93 -7.05 -2.62 2.29
N LEU A 94 -7.16 -3.51 1.31
CA LEU A 94 -7.17 -4.96 1.47
C LEU A 94 -6.23 -5.60 0.45
N SER A 95 -5.15 -6.22 0.93
CA SER A 95 -4.27 -7.03 0.09
C SER A 95 -4.90 -8.38 -0.22
N THR A 96 -4.70 -8.86 -1.45
CA THR A 96 -5.05 -10.23 -1.85
C THR A 96 -4.07 -10.76 -2.90
N SER A 97 -4.25 -12.00 -3.34
CA SER A 97 -3.48 -12.56 -4.46
C SER A 97 -4.18 -12.26 -5.80
N ALA A 98 -3.40 -12.19 -6.88
CA ALA A 98 -3.97 -12.07 -8.22
C ALA A 98 -4.94 -13.20 -8.59
N ARG A 99 -4.74 -14.41 -8.01
CA ARG A 99 -5.63 -15.56 -8.19
C ARG A 99 -6.98 -15.33 -7.51
N ALA A 100 -6.98 -14.79 -6.30
CA ALA A 100 -8.20 -14.58 -5.50
C ALA A 100 -8.88 -13.22 -5.76
N LEU A 101 -8.28 -12.37 -6.61
CA LEU A 101 -8.74 -11.00 -6.85
C LEU A 101 -10.22 -10.94 -7.27
N GLN A 102 -10.63 -11.78 -8.21
CA GLN A 102 -12.01 -11.77 -8.71
C GLN A 102 -13.01 -12.08 -7.60
N GLU A 103 -12.74 -13.13 -6.81
CA GLU A 103 -13.62 -13.57 -5.73
C GLU A 103 -13.70 -12.53 -4.61
N VAL A 104 -12.57 -11.94 -4.20
CA VAL A 104 -12.56 -10.93 -3.13
C VAL A 104 -13.18 -9.61 -3.59
N LEU A 105 -12.87 -9.15 -4.81
CA LEU A 105 -13.44 -7.90 -5.35
C LEU A 105 -14.96 -7.99 -5.50
N ALA A 106 -15.50 -9.16 -5.82
CA ALA A 106 -16.96 -9.37 -5.90
C ALA A 106 -17.69 -9.23 -4.55
N LEU A 107 -16.97 -9.28 -3.43
CA LEU A 107 -17.52 -9.03 -2.09
C LEU A 107 -17.49 -7.55 -1.72
N CYS A 108 -16.69 -6.73 -2.41
CA CYS A 108 -16.45 -5.33 -2.05
C CYS A 108 -17.62 -4.41 -2.43
N PRO A 109 -17.80 -3.29 -1.71
CA PRO A 109 -18.81 -2.29 -2.06
C PRO A 109 -18.62 -1.71 -3.47
N PRO A 110 -19.70 -1.26 -4.13
CA PRO A 110 -19.59 -0.50 -5.37
C PRO A 110 -18.64 0.70 -5.21
N GLY A 111 -17.83 0.94 -6.25
CA GLY A 111 -16.81 2.00 -6.24
C GLY A 111 -15.47 1.60 -5.60
N ALA A 112 -15.33 0.36 -5.10
CA ALA A 112 -14.03 -0.17 -4.71
C ALA A 112 -13.09 -0.22 -5.93
N ARG A 113 -11.83 0.16 -5.71
CA ARG A 113 -10.78 0.24 -6.75
C ARG A 113 -9.66 -0.74 -6.44
N VAL A 114 -8.85 -1.03 -7.45
CA VAL A 114 -7.69 -1.93 -7.31
C VAL A 114 -6.43 -1.16 -7.63
N ALA A 115 -5.57 -1.02 -6.63
CA ALA A 115 -4.21 -0.54 -6.76
C ALA A 115 -3.26 -1.71 -7.04
N ALA A 116 -2.13 -1.45 -7.72
CA ALA A 116 -1.19 -2.47 -8.16
C ALA A 116 0.20 -2.27 -7.54
N TRP A 117 0.65 -3.23 -6.73
CA TRP A 117 2.04 -3.30 -6.29
C TRP A 117 2.85 -4.24 -7.17
N VAL A 118 3.64 -3.68 -8.08
CA VAL A 118 4.57 -4.40 -8.95
C VAL A 118 5.88 -4.67 -8.21
N ARG A 119 6.17 -5.94 -7.95
CA ARG A 119 7.36 -6.42 -7.22
C ARG A 119 8.58 -6.64 -8.12
N GLY A 120 8.42 -6.48 -9.43
CA GLY A 120 9.46 -6.64 -10.45
C GLY A 120 9.56 -8.06 -11.03
N GLU A 121 10.32 -8.17 -12.11
CA GLU A 121 10.42 -9.37 -12.94
C GLU A 121 10.87 -10.61 -12.15
N ARG A 122 10.29 -11.77 -12.48
CA ARG A 122 10.74 -13.06 -11.97
C ARG A 122 11.52 -13.78 -13.08
N PRO A 123 12.86 -13.86 -12.99
CA PRO A 123 13.70 -14.39 -14.07
C PRO A 123 13.62 -15.92 -14.21
N THR A 124 12.91 -16.60 -13.31
CA THR A 124 12.77 -18.05 -13.32
C THR A 124 11.93 -18.48 -14.54
N ARG A 125 12.46 -19.43 -15.33
CA ARG A 125 11.69 -20.04 -16.42
C ARG A 125 10.46 -20.75 -15.88
N SER A 126 9.33 -20.57 -16.56
CA SER A 126 8.04 -21.15 -16.20
C SER A 126 7.23 -21.44 -17.46
N ALA A 127 6.24 -22.33 -17.36
CA ALA A 127 5.35 -22.69 -18.47
C ALA A 127 4.40 -21.56 -18.89
N GLY A 128 4.29 -20.49 -18.09
CA GLY A 128 3.49 -19.31 -18.37
C GLY A 128 3.95 -18.12 -17.53
N PRO A 129 3.35 -16.93 -17.67
CA PRO A 129 3.78 -15.72 -16.96
C PRO A 129 3.76 -15.91 -15.44
N LEU A 130 4.88 -15.59 -14.79
CA LEU A 130 4.94 -15.56 -13.32
C LEU A 130 4.27 -14.30 -12.79
N ASN A 131 3.48 -14.45 -11.73
CA ASN A 131 2.90 -13.30 -11.04
C ASN A 131 4.01 -12.43 -10.41
N ALA A 132 4.17 -11.23 -10.96
CA ALA A 132 5.16 -10.24 -10.53
C ALA A 132 4.53 -9.07 -9.74
N TRP A 133 3.24 -9.15 -9.40
CA TRP A 133 2.50 -8.05 -8.79
C TRP A 133 1.42 -8.53 -7.82
N GLU A 134 1.09 -7.70 -6.83
CA GLU A 134 0.01 -7.94 -5.86
C GLU A 134 -1.09 -6.88 -6.03
N PRO A 135 -2.37 -7.28 -6.12
CA PRO A 135 -3.49 -6.35 -6.03
C PRO A 135 -3.70 -5.87 -4.57
N VAL A 136 -4.01 -4.58 -4.44
CA VAL A 136 -4.49 -3.97 -3.20
C VAL A 136 -5.83 -3.32 -3.50
N ILE A 137 -6.91 -3.94 -3.04
CA ILE A 137 -8.26 -3.38 -3.18
C ILE A 137 -8.38 -2.23 -2.18
N TYR A 138 -9.01 -1.13 -2.54
CA TYR A 138 -9.24 -0.02 -1.62
C TYR A 138 -10.58 0.66 -1.88
N TRP A 139 -11.12 1.27 -0.84
CA TRP A 139 -12.39 1.99 -0.88
C TRP A 139 -12.36 3.19 0.09
N GLY A 140 -13.10 4.24 -0.23
CA GLY A 140 -13.20 5.44 0.60
C GLY A 140 -11.89 6.23 0.72
N GLY A 141 -11.61 6.72 1.92
CA GLY A 141 -10.46 7.55 2.24
C GLY A 141 -10.71 9.04 2.02
N ARG A 142 -9.71 9.86 2.34
CA ARG A 142 -9.83 11.32 2.20
C ARG A 142 -9.97 11.66 0.73
N ARG A 143 -10.87 12.56 0.34
CA ARG A 143 -10.90 13.09 -1.04
C ARG A 143 -9.97 14.30 -1.15
N ASP A 144 -9.34 14.48 -2.30
CA ASP A 144 -8.60 15.71 -2.59
C ASP A 144 -9.61 16.85 -2.85
N ALA A 145 -9.71 17.78 -1.91
CA ALA A 145 -10.67 18.89 -1.97
C ALA A 145 -10.49 19.75 -3.23
N SER A 146 -9.25 19.84 -3.76
CA SER A 146 -8.95 20.60 -4.98
C SER A 146 -9.62 20.02 -6.24
N ARG A 147 -9.92 18.72 -6.25
CA ARG A 147 -10.59 18.04 -7.38
C ARG A 147 -12.11 18.00 -7.24
N SER A 148 -12.63 18.09 -6.01
CA SER A 148 -14.08 18.17 -5.73
C SER A 148 -14.71 19.43 -6.31
N ILE A 149 -13.95 20.52 -6.43
CA ILE A 149 -14.41 21.81 -6.98
C ILE A 149 -14.43 21.77 -8.53
N MET A 150 -13.55 20.98 -9.16
CA MET A 150 -13.43 20.92 -10.62
C MET A 150 -14.46 19.98 -11.29
N ALA A 151 -14.95 18.96 -10.58
CA ALA A 151 -15.86 17.95 -11.15
C ALA A 151 -17.36 18.25 -10.97
N GLY A 152 -17.73 19.38 -10.35
CA GLY A 152 -19.14 19.79 -10.17
C GLY A 152 -19.98 18.87 -9.27
N GLU A 153 -19.39 17.83 -8.68
CA GLU A 153 -20.11 16.80 -7.95
C GLU A 153 -20.34 17.22 -6.48
N LYS A 154 -21.55 17.71 -6.19
CA LYS A 154 -22.02 17.88 -4.81
C LYS A 154 -22.62 16.56 -4.34
N VAL A 155 -21.97 15.84 -3.41
CA VAL A 155 -22.62 14.68 -2.76
C VAL A 155 -22.37 14.62 -1.25
N SER A 156 -23.48 14.26 -0.59
CA SER A 156 -23.79 14.10 0.83
C SER A 156 -22.83 13.20 1.63
N ARG A 157 -22.66 13.53 2.92
CA ARG A 157 -21.77 12.87 3.89
C ARG A 157 -22.39 11.63 4.57
N ARG A 158 -23.45 11.00 4.02
CA ARG A 158 -24.11 9.85 4.68
C ARG A 158 -24.57 8.77 3.69
N PRO A 159 -24.42 7.47 4.02
CA PRO A 159 -25.02 6.40 3.23
C PRO A 159 -26.54 6.38 3.48
N GLY A 160 -27.35 6.56 2.42
CA GLY A 160 -28.81 6.32 2.48
C GLY A 160 -29.70 7.30 1.75
N GLU A 161 -29.21 8.44 1.28
CA GLU A 161 -30.01 9.37 0.49
C GLU A 161 -29.87 9.05 -1.01
N ARG A 162 -30.92 8.44 -1.58
CA ARG A 162 -31.05 8.33 -3.04
C ARG A 162 -31.15 9.75 -3.61
N VAL A 163 -30.08 10.24 -4.23
CA VAL A 163 -30.17 11.42 -5.09
C VAL A 163 -30.87 10.97 -6.37
N ALA A 164 -31.98 11.64 -6.70
CA ALA A 164 -32.72 11.40 -7.92
C ALA A 164 -31.79 11.51 -9.15
N GLU A 165 -31.87 10.54 -10.05
CA GLU A 165 -31.19 10.59 -11.35
C GLU A 165 -31.66 11.83 -12.11
N ASP A 166 -30.71 12.69 -12.52
CA ASP A 166 -30.96 13.78 -13.45
C ASP A 166 -30.82 13.23 -14.88
N PRO A 167 -31.90 13.14 -15.68
CA PRO A 167 -31.88 12.43 -16.95
C PRO A 167 -31.46 13.37 -18.09
N HIS A 168 -30.28 13.98 -18.03
CA HIS A 168 -29.75 14.75 -19.16
C HIS A 168 -28.21 14.78 -19.20
N ASP A 169 -27.58 13.80 -19.84
CA ASP A 169 -26.42 14.10 -20.71
C ASP A 169 -26.28 13.03 -21.82
N VAL A 170 -27.07 13.20 -22.87
CA VAL A 170 -26.95 12.45 -24.12
C VAL A 170 -26.62 13.47 -25.20
N SER A 171 -25.34 13.65 -25.53
CA SER A 171 -24.90 14.21 -26.83
C SER A 171 -23.38 14.21 -26.98
N ARG A 172 -22.82 13.17 -27.63
CA ARG A 172 -21.79 13.38 -28.67
C ARG A 172 -22.09 12.47 -29.85
N GLY A 173 -22.61 13.11 -30.90
CA GLY A 173 -23.10 12.50 -32.12
C GLY A 173 -22.01 12.02 -33.07
N ALA A 174 -22.47 11.21 -34.01
CA ALA A 174 -21.72 10.58 -35.07
C ALA A 174 -21.19 11.57 -36.12
N GLY A 175 -20.05 11.20 -36.72
CA GLY A 175 -19.75 11.41 -38.13
C GLY A 175 -18.99 12.70 -38.50
N GLU A 176 -17.66 12.60 -38.60
CA GLU A 176 -16.92 13.34 -39.62
C GLU A 176 -15.65 12.59 -40.02
N THR A 177 -15.64 12.09 -41.25
CA THR A 177 -14.55 11.39 -41.92
C THR A 177 -13.61 12.38 -42.59
N ARG A 178 -12.30 12.35 -42.29
CA ARG A 178 -11.23 12.98 -43.10
C ARG A 178 -9.92 12.17 -43.02
N PRO A 179 -9.03 12.28 -44.03
CA PRO A 179 -8.54 11.12 -44.78
C PRO A 179 -7.24 10.50 -44.26
N VAL A 180 -7.04 9.26 -44.69
CA VAL A 180 -5.82 8.47 -44.60
C VAL A 180 -4.72 9.11 -45.46
N VAL A 181 -3.56 9.35 -44.85
CA VAL A 181 -2.28 9.52 -45.56
C VAL A 181 -1.33 8.47 -44.98
N THR A 182 -0.95 7.53 -45.84
CA THR A 182 0.14 6.59 -45.63
C THR A 182 1.46 7.32 -45.71
N ASP A 183 2.41 7.04 -44.82
CA ASP A 183 3.78 6.74 -45.24
C ASP A 183 4.69 6.24 -44.11
N VAL A 184 5.21 5.03 -44.38
CA VAL A 184 6.57 4.52 -44.15
C VAL A 184 7.05 4.27 -42.71
N GLU A 185 7.15 2.96 -42.45
CA GLU A 185 7.96 2.30 -41.42
C GLU A 185 9.36 2.92 -41.26
N ARG A 186 9.75 3.23 -40.03
CA ARG A 186 11.15 3.16 -39.61
C ARG A 186 11.28 2.49 -38.24
N ASP A 187 11.71 1.25 -38.33
CA ASP A 187 12.34 0.46 -37.28
C ASP A 187 13.49 1.23 -36.64
N ALA A 188 13.49 1.31 -35.31
CA ALA A 188 14.61 1.80 -34.52
C ALA A 188 14.88 0.85 -33.33
N SER A 189 15.00 -0.43 -33.64
CA SER A 189 15.67 -1.40 -32.78
C SER A 189 17.17 -1.38 -33.08
N ARG A 190 17.98 -0.67 -32.28
CA ARG A 190 19.37 -1.02 -31.85
C ARG A 190 20.15 0.24 -31.44
N GLY A 191 20.71 0.19 -30.24
CA GLY A 191 21.92 0.94 -29.90
C GLY A 191 21.86 1.72 -28.59
N ALA A 192 21.91 1.02 -27.46
CA ALA A 192 22.73 1.41 -26.30
C ALA A 192 22.50 0.40 -25.16
N ALA A 193 23.13 -0.77 -25.30
CA ALA A 193 23.55 -1.53 -24.13
C ALA A 193 24.80 -0.83 -23.58
N ALA A 194 24.66 -0.06 -22.51
CA ALA A 194 25.76 0.37 -21.66
C ALA A 194 25.23 0.83 -20.28
N ASP A 195 25.81 0.24 -19.23
CA ASP A 195 25.86 0.71 -17.84
C ASP A 195 24.58 0.81 -17.01
N ALA A 196 24.08 -0.36 -16.59
CA ALA A 196 23.06 -0.53 -15.54
C ALA A 196 23.64 -0.48 -14.10
N SER A 197 24.57 0.45 -13.81
CA SER A 197 25.15 0.63 -12.47
C SER A 197 25.05 2.07 -11.93
N GLY A 198 24.12 2.88 -12.47
CA GLY A 198 23.99 4.29 -12.10
C GLY A 198 22.57 4.85 -11.97
N LEU A 199 21.52 4.03 -12.11
CA LEU A 199 20.15 4.50 -11.87
C LEU A 199 19.87 4.51 -10.36
N ALA A 200 20.41 5.53 -9.69
CA ALA A 200 19.83 6.03 -8.46
C ALA A 200 18.31 6.11 -8.68
N ALA A 201 17.55 5.45 -7.81
CA ALA A 201 16.10 5.46 -7.81
C ALA A 201 15.64 6.89 -8.05
N ALA A 202 15.12 7.16 -9.26
CA ALA A 202 14.45 8.41 -9.55
C ALA A 202 13.34 8.51 -8.52
N ASP A 203 13.53 9.46 -7.62
CA ASP A 203 12.76 9.76 -6.43
C ASP A 203 11.27 9.94 -6.79
N ALA A 204 10.54 8.83 -6.79
CA ALA A 204 9.08 8.81 -6.93
C ALA A 204 8.37 9.32 -5.66
N SER A 205 9.11 9.92 -4.72
CA SER A 205 8.63 10.43 -3.44
C SER A 205 8.79 11.94 -3.27
N ARG A 206 9.02 12.71 -4.35
CA ARG A 206 8.73 14.15 -4.26
C ARG A 206 7.25 14.34 -4.00
N VAL A 207 6.97 14.98 -2.87
CA VAL A 207 5.68 15.38 -2.30
C VAL A 207 4.97 16.37 -3.23
N ASP A 208 4.70 15.97 -4.46
CA ASP A 208 3.63 16.54 -5.28
C ASP A 208 2.40 15.70 -4.95
N GLY A 209 1.25 16.31 -4.69
CA GLY A 209 0.04 15.67 -4.13
C GLY A 209 -0.62 14.59 -5.00
N ARG A 210 0.13 13.95 -5.91
CA ARG A 210 -0.31 12.84 -6.76
C ARG A 210 -0.41 11.57 -5.94
N ARG A 211 -1.64 11.24 -5.58
CA ARG A 211 -2.02 9.92 -5.08
C ARG A 211 -2.03 8.95 -6.25
N ILE A 212 -1.05 8.07 -6.29
CA ILE A 212 -0.85 7.11 -7.39
C ILE A 212 -1.24 5.72 -6.89
N ASP A 213 -2.08 5.00 -7.64
CA ASP A 213 -2.57 3.66 -7.33
C ASP A 213 -1.66 2.54 -7.88
N VAL A 214 -0.43 2.86 -8.29
CA VAL A 214 0.58 1.92 -8.76
C VAL A 214 1.92 2.14 -8.05
N LEU A 215 2.46 1.09 -7.44
CA LEU A 215 3.79 1.07 -6.85
C LEU A 215 4.67 0.07 -7.59
N THR A 216 5.77 0.54 -8.19
CA THR A 216 6.82 -0.35 -8.70
C THR A 216 7.96 -0.39 -7.70
N TYR A 217 8.00 -1.45 -6.87
CA TYR A 217 9.00 -1.60 -5.83
C TYR A 217 9.29 -3.08 -5.56
N ARG A 218 10.55 -3.48 -5.77
CA ARG A 218 11.04 -4.82 -5.44
C ARG A 218 11.67 -4.81 -4.04
N PRO A 219 11.06 -5.42 -3.02
CA PRO A 219 11.66 -5.49 -1.71
C PRO A 219 12.88 -6.44 -1.73
N GLY A 220 14.00 -5.97 -1.16
CA GLY A 220 15.13 -6.85 -0.82
C GLY A 220 14.83 -7.74 0.38
N ALA A 221 15.68 -8.74 0.63
CA ALA A 221 15.54 -9.60 1.80
C ALA A 221 15.75 -8.81 3.11
N ARG A 222 14.70 -8.67 3.93
CA ARG A 222 14.73 -7.94 5.22
C ARG A 222 15.31 -8.79 6.36
N THR A 223 16.58 -9.16 6.26
CA THR A 223 17.26 -10.03 7.26
C THR A 223 17.51 -9.36 8.61
N THR A 224 17.28 -8.04 8.72
CA THR A 224 17.49 -7.28 9.95
C THR A 224 16.21 -7.09 10.76
N GLU A 225 15.06 -7.56 10.27
CA GLU A 225 13.77 -7.44 10.96
C GLU A 225 13.60 -8.59 11.98
N PRO A 226 13.44 -8.29 13.28
CA PRO A 226 13.47 -9.31 14.34
C PRO A 226 12.22 -10.19 14.40
N GLY A 227 11.07 -9.68 13.93
CA GLY A 227 9.81 -10.42 13.80
C GLY A 227 9.49 -10.75 12.34
N ARG A 228 10.51 -10.96 11.50
CA ARG A 228 10.32 -11.17 10.05
C ARG A 228 9.40 -12.37 9.81
N VAL A 229 8.19 -12.10 9.35
CA VAL A 229 7.32 -13.09 8.72
C VAL A 229 7.50 -13.05 7.21
N VAL A 230 7.33 -14.21 6.56
CA VAL A 230 7.21 -14.24 5.10
C VAL A 230 6.01 -13.37 4.72
N GLY A 231 6.19 -12.43 3.80
CA GLY A 231 5.13 -11.51 3.36
C GLY A 231 5.09 -10.15 4.07
N ALA A 232 6.01 -9.86 5.01
CA ALA A 232 6.06 -8.56 5.68
C ALA A 232 6.14 -7.39 4.68
N LYS A 233 5.16 -6.48 4.73
CA LYS A 233 5.03 -5.36 3.79
C LYS A 233 6.20 -4.36 3.98
N PRO A 234 6.86 -3.92 2.88
CA PRO A 234 7.98 -3.00 2.98
C PRO A 234 7.53 -1.58 3.36
N ALA A 235 8.46 -0.77 3.88
CA ALA A 235 8.21 0.64 4.23
C ALA A 235 7.62 1.44 3.05
N ALA A 236 8.18 1.26 1.85
CA ALA A 236 7.69 1.93 0.64
C ALA A 236 6.24 1.55 0.30
N PHE A 237 5.83 0.30 0.53
CA PHE A 237 4.44 -0.12 0.38
C PHE A 237 3.53 0.57 1.39
N CYS A 238 3.95 0.61 2.66
CA CYS A 238 3.15 1.23 3.72
C CYS A 238 2.93 2.72 3.43
N ARG A 239 4.00 3.44 3.06
CA ARG A 239 3.92 4.85 2.68
C ARG A 239 2.99 5.07 1.49
N TRP A 240 3.19 4.31 0.42
CA TRP A 240 2.34 4.38 -0.77
C TRP A 240 0.86 4.17 -0.45
N MET A 241 0.55 3.19 0.41
CA MET A 241 -0.80 2.93 0.87
C MET A 241 -1.41 4.09 1.67
N PHE A 242 -0.66 4.66 2.61
CA PHE A 242 -1.10 5.84 3.35
C PHE A 242 -1.38 7.01 2.40
N ASP A 243 -0.49 7.23 1.42
CA ASP A 243 -0.64 8.31 0.46
C ASP A 243 -1.89 8.15 -0.42
N PHE A 244 -2.17 6.95 -0.96
CA PHE A 244 -3.34 6.77 -1.83
C PHE A 244 -4.67 6.80 -1.07
N LEU A 245 -4.69 6.37 0.20
CA LEU A 245 -5.85 6.55 1.09
C LEU A 245 -6.05 8.02 1.51
N GLY A 246 -5.04 8.86 1.29
CA GLY A 246 -5.04 10.24 1.75
C GLY A 246 -4.94 10.37 3.25
N ALA A 247 -4.26 9.44 3.89
CA ALA A 247 -4.04 9.45 5.32
C ALA A 247 -3.22 10.67 5.73
N GLU A 248 -3.52 11.19 6.91
CA GLU A 248 -2.80 12.29 7.55
C GLU A 248 -2.40 11.91 8.98
N PRO A 249 -1.38 12.55 9.59
CA PRO A 249 -0.87 12.19 10.92
C PRO A 249 -1.90 12.18 12.06
N GLN A 250 -2.97 12.96 11.93
CA GLN A 250 -4.04 13.04 12.92
C GLN A 250 -5.06 11.90 12.81
N ASP A 251 -5.05 11.13 11.73
CA ASP A 251 -6.01 10.05 11.51
C ASP A 251 -5.81 8.88 12.50
N GLU A 252 -6.84 8.06 12.61
CA GLU A 252 -6.77 6.76 13.25
C GLU A 252 -6.48 5.70 12.19
N PHE A 253 -5.55 4.79 12.45
CA PHE A 253 -5.20 3.72 11.51
C PHE A 253 -5.19 2.37 12.21
N THR A 254 -5.98 1.44 11.67
CA THR A 254 -6.13 0.08 12.21
C THR A 254 -5.53 -0.96 11.26
N ASP A 255 -4.53 -1.70 11.72
CA ASP A 255 -4.00 -2.88 11.04
C ASP A 255 -4.73 -4.13 11.55
N ILE A 256 -5.69 -4.64 10.77
CA ILE A 256 -6.55 -5.76 11.18
C ILE A 256 -5.76 -7.06 11.32
N PHE A 257 -4.69 -7.22 10.54
CA PHE A 257 -3.84 -8.42 10.53
C PHE A 257 -2.40 -8.05 10.89
N ALA A 258 -2.20 -7.64 12.14
CA ALA A 258 -0.95 -7.06 12.61
C ALA A 258 0.31 -7.88 12.30
N GLY A 259 0.25 -9.22 12.23
CA GLY A 259 1.36 -10.07 11.82
C GLY A 259 2.69 -9.72 12.51
N SER A 260 3.67 -9.21 11.75
CA SER A 260 4.98 -8.76 12.26
C SER A 260 4.98 -7.39 12.98
N GLY A 261 3.86 -6.67 12.96
CA GLY A 261 3.72 -5.29 13.43
C GLY A 261 4.35 -4.25 12.50
N GLY A 262 4.76 -4.63 11.30
CA GLY A 262 5.47 -3.76 10.36
C GLY A 262 4.65 -2.56 9.88
N VAL A 263 3.37 -2.76 9.58
CA VAL A 263 2.47 -1.68 9.11
C VAL A 263 2.15 -0.73 10.26
N ALA A 264 1.79 -1.25 11.45
CA ALA A 264 1.61 -0.43 12.65
C ALA A 264 2.86 0.41 12.97
N ARG A 265 4.06 -0.17 12.88
CA ARG A 265 5.31 0.59 13.04
C ARG A 265 5.47 1.68 11.96
N ALA A 266 5.11 1.39 10.71
CA ALA A 266 5.13 2.40 9.66
C ALA A 266 4.14 3.53 9.97
N TRP A 267 2.96 3.23 10.50
CA TRP A 267 2.01 4.25 10.92
C TRP A 267 2.59 5.19 11.98
N GLU A 268 3.24 4.64 13.01
CA GLU A 268 3.88 5.46 14.06
C GLU A 268 4.97 6.39 13.49
N VAL A 269 5.73 5.94 12.48
CA VAL A 269 6.70 6.79 11.79
C VAL A 269 5.99 7.86 10.96
N PHE A 270 5.00 7.47 10.17
CA PHE A 270 4.23 8.35 9.30
C PHE A 270 3.58 9.49 10.08
N ALA A 271 2.98 9.17 11.23
CA ALA A 271 2.32 10.12 12.12
C ALA A 271 3.31 10.93 12.99
N GLY A 272 4.62 10.71 12.87
CA GLY A 272 5.64 11.42 13.66
C GLY A 272 5.68 11.03 15.15
N ARG A 273 5.08 9.88 15.51
CA ARG A 273 4.98 9.36 16.88
C ARG A 273 6.12 8.40 17.24
N ALA A 274 6.85 7.90 16.25
CA ALA A 274 8.02 7.05 16.44
C ALA A 274 9.28 7.86 16.83
N ALA A 275 9.57 7.95 18.13
CA ALA A 275 10.82 8.49 18.67
C ALA A 275 12.05 7.60 18.39
#